data_AF-A0A2R6ABM7-F1
#
_entry.id   AF-A0A2R6ABM7-F1
#
_cell.length_a   1.000
_cell.length_b   1.000
_cell.length_c   1.000
_cell.angle_alpha   90.00
_cell.angle_beta   90.00
_cell.angle_gamma   90.00
#
_symmetry.space_group_name_H-M   'P 1'
#
loop_
_entity.id
_entity.type
_entity.pdbx_description
1 polymer ?
#
loop_
_entity_poly.entity_id
_entity_poly.type
_entity_poly.pdbx_seq_one_letter_code
_entity_poly.pdbx_strand_id
1 'polypeptide(L)'
;MPQIRQINDVEETLPLFIRDLTEYRKVGYDVLRSLEKVGSEAEKGRAYRAGFKAVLRDFLNQLKLGRAVSQLSARTGSWLGRFVFFSVQALAEAGNVTPALLEQLHEFTYRFIDAKKRTKSTMNTFKIMGFLLPLMLSFTMLTAIIMLSSFSAGFGGITATGGIQTGGFGFSLKITQLQQQMIFVFIVLSSFVVGLVIDKAVEGTILSTTTALSAVAISLVVVAMFPVFRTFASSAFGLP
;
A
#
# COMPACT_ATOMS: atom_id res chain seq x y z
N MET A 1 -13.12 7.52 9.22
CA MET A 1 -11.79 8.06 8.81
C MET A 1 -11.80 9.58 8.52
N PRO A 2 -12.35 10.45 9.39
CA PRO A 2 -12.39 11.91 9.12
C PRO A 2 -11.00 12.57 9.17
N GLN A 3 -10.11 12.12 10.06
CA GLN A 3 -8.76 12.68 10.21
C GLN A 3 -7.85 12.40 8.99
N ILE A 4 -7.92 11.20 8.40
CA ILE A 4 -7.09 10.84 7.22
C ILE A 4 -7.50 11.70 6.01
N ARG A 5 -8.80 11.91 5.82
CA ARG A 5 -9.31 12.77 4.74
C ARG A 5 -8.85 14.21 4.92
N GLN A 6 -8.94 14.74 6.14
CA GLN A 6 -8.47 16.09 6.46
C GLN A 6 -6.95 16.25 6.22
N ILE A 7 -6.15 15.24 6.58
CA ILE A 7 -4.70 15.22 6.33
C ILE A 7 -4.39 15.25 4.84
N ASN A 8 -5.04 14.38 4.05
CA ASN A 8 -4.84 14.35 2.59
C ASN A 8 -5.31 15.65 1.94
N ASP A 9 -6.42 16.22 2.42
CA ASP A 9 -6.93 17.50 1.92
C ASP A 9 -5.93 18.64 2.17
N VAL A 10 -5.26 18.65 3.32
CA VAL A 10 -4.17 19.59 3.60
C VAL A 10 -3.02 19.35 2.62
N GLU A 11 -2.51 18.12 2.54
CA GLU A 11 -1.33 17.79 1.73
C GLU A 11 -1.51 18.10 0.24
N GLU A 12 -2.63 17.68 -0.36
CA GLU A 12 -2.90 17.89 -1.78
C GLU A 12 -3.05 19.38 -2.15
N THR A 13 -3.36 20.23 -1.17
CA THR A 13 -3.53 21.67 -1.40
C THR A 13 -2.25 22.49 -1.11
N LEU A 14 -1.23 21.89 -0.48
CA LEU A 14 0.04 22.59 -0.16
C LEU A 14 0.78 23.12 -1.40
N PRO A 15 0.90 22.40 -2.53
CA PRO A 15 1.58 22.93 -3.70
C PRO A 15 0.87 24.18 -4.25
N LEU A 16 -0.46 24.14 -4.33
CA LEU A 16 -1.27 25.29 -4.76
C LEU A 16 -1.03 26.51 -3.85
N PHE A 17 -0.99 26.28 -2.54
CA PHE A 17 -0.70 27.32 -1.55
C PHE A 17 0.68 27.96 -1.76
N ILE A 18 1.74 27.17 -1.90
CA ILE A 18 3.10 27.69 -2.09
C ILE A 18 3.20 28.42 -3.43
N ARG A 19 2.57 27.90 -4.48
CA ARG A 19 2.52 28.55 -5.79
C ARG A 19 1.85 29.92 -5.71
N ASP A 20 0.67 30.01 -5.10
CA ASP A 20 -0.04 31.27 -4.93
C ASP A 20 0.81 32.26 -4.10
N LEU A 21 1.47 31.80 -3.03
CA LEU A 21 2.40 32.62 -2.25
C LEU A 21 3.58 33.13 -3.10
N THR A 22 4.11 32.28 -3.97
CA THR A 22 5.20 32.61 -4.90
C THR A 22 4.75 33.64 -5.93
N GLU A 23 3.52 33.52 -6.46
CA GLU A 23 2.94 34.48 -7.41
C GLU A 23 2.85 35.89 -6.78
N TYR A 24 2.35 36.03 -5.55
CA TYR A 24 2.35 37.34 -4.87
C TYR A 24 3.76 37.85 -4.58
N ARG A 25 4.70 36.97 -4.23
CA ARG A 25 6.10 37.36 -4.02
C ARG A 25 6.77 37.84 -5.31
N LYS A 26 6.45 37.23 -6.46
CA LYS A 26 6.91 37.67 -7.81
C LYS A 26 6.41 39.08 -8.15
N VAL A 27 5.22 39.45 -7.67
CA VAL A 27 4.64 40.80 -7.81
C VAL A 27 5.28 41.83 -6.85
N GLY A 28 6.14 41.38 -5.93
CA GLY A 28 6.89 42.25 -5.02
C GLY A 28 6.25 42.43 -3.63
N TYR A 29 5.22 41.63 -3.29
CA TYR A 29 4.68 41.63 -1.93
C TYR A 29 5.68 41.04 -0.92
N ASP A 30 5.63 41.55 0.33
CA ASP A 30 6.34 40.91 1.42
C ASP A 30 5.77 39.50 1.73
N VAL A 31 6.53 38.57 2.32
CA VAL A 31 6.08 37.19 2.62
C VAL A 31 4.85 37.21 3.53
N LEU A 32 4.85 38.05 4.57
CA LEU A 32 3.71 38.20 5.47
C LEU A 32 2.48 38.77 4.76
N ARG A 33 2.67 39.81 3.93
CA ARG A 33 1.58 40.39 3.12
C ARG A 33 1.05 39.41 2.08
N SER A 34 1.93 38.61 1.48
CA SER A 34 1.58 37.56 0.53
C SER A 34 0.72 36.50 1.22
N LEU A 35 1.10 36.09 2.43
CA LEU A 35 0.34 35.14 3.24
C LEU A 35 -1.06 35.67 3.61
N GLU A 36 -1.16 36.93 4.03
CA GLU A 36 -2.45 37.58 4.30
C GLU A 36 -3.34 37.65 3.06
N LYS A 37 -2.76 37.98 1.88
CA LYS A 37 -3.48 38.01 0.60
C LYS A 37 -3.99 36.63 0.22
N VAL A 38 -3.14 35.61 0.24
CA VAL A 38 -3.52 34.21 -0.03
C VAL A 38 -4.65 33.76 0.91
N GLY A 39 -4.55 34.09 2.20
CA GLY A 39 -5.59 33.83 3.19
C GLY A 39 -6.93 34.49 2.86
N SER A 40 -6.89 35.79 2.52
CA SER A 40 -8.09 36.55 2.20
C SER A 40 -8.79 36.02 0.94
N GLU A 41 -8.03 35.53 -0.05
CA GLU A 41 -8.59 34.94 -1.26
C GLU A 41 -9.09 33.51 -1.03
N ALA A 42 -8.46 32.74 -0.13
CA ALA A 42 -8.95 31.45 0.31
C ALA A 42 -10.34 31.55 0.96
N GLU A 43 -10.59 32.64 1.69
CA GLU A 43 -11.88 32.91 2.34
C GLU A 43 -12.96 33.41 1.38
N LYS A 44 -12.58 34.18 0.35
CA LYS A 44 -13.49 34.77 -0.66
C LYS A 44 -13.94 33.81 -1.77
N GLY A 45 -13.41 32.59 -1.83
CA GLY A 45 -13.90 31.57 -2.77
C GLY A 45 -12.83 30.79 -3.53
N ARG A 46 -11.52 30.99 -3.28
CA ARG A 46 -10.49 30.17 -3.96
C ARG A 46 -10.60 28.67 -3.62
N ALA A 47 -10.08 27.88 -4.56
CA ALA A 47 -10.07 26.43 -4.69
C ALA A 47 -9.32 25.64 -3.60
N TYR A 48 -9.19 26.19 -2.38
CA TYR A 48 -8.62 25.47 -1.25
C TYR A 48 -9.64 24.49 -0.67
N ARG A 49 -9.21 23.30 -0.27
CA ARG A 49 -10.07 22.34 0.41
C ARG A 49 -10.42 22.81 1.82
N ALA A 50 -11.58 22.39 2.33
CA ALA A 50 -12.09 22.81 3.64
C ALA A 50 -11.11 22.51 4.79
N GLY A 51 -10.47 21.34 4.78
CA GLY A 51 -9.47 20.95 5.77
C GLY A 51 -8.26 21.88 5.81
N PHE A 52 -7.77 22.31 4.64
CA PHE A 52 -6.66 23.26 4.52
C PHE A 52 -7.07 24.67 4.96
N LYS A 53 -8.27 25.13 4.57
CA LYS A 53 -8.79 26.46 4.94
C LYS A 53 -8.84 26.65 6.45
N ALA A 54 -9.26 25.63 7.21
CA ALA A 54 -9.28 25.69 8.67
C ALA A 54 -7.87 25.90 9.24
N VAL A 55 -6.88 25.13 8.77
CA VAL A 55 -5.48 25.24 9.21
C VAL A 55 -4.89 26.60 8.86
N LEU A 56 -5.11 27.08 7.63
CA LEU A 56 -4.61 28.38 7.19
C LEU A 56 -5.23 29.53 7.98
N ARG A 57 -6.54 29.46 8.26
CA ARG A 57 -7.24 30.47 9.06
C ARG A 57 -6.69 30.52 10.48
N ASP A 58 -6.48 29.38 11.13
CA ASP A 58 -5.89 29.31 12.46
C ASP A 58 -4.47 29.88 12.50
N PHE A 59 -3.68 29.62 11.45
CA PHE A 59 -2.32 30.16 11.31
C PHE A 59 -2.33 31.69 11.16
N LEU A 60 -3.19 32.22 10.28
CA LEU A 60 -3.33 33.65 10.04
C LEU A 60 -3.91 34.40 11.26
N ASN A 61 -4.83 33.78 11.99
CA ASN A 61 -5.37 34.36 13.21
C ASN A 61 -4.28 34.54 14.27
N GLN A 62 -3.34 33.59 14.39
CA GLN A 62 -2.20 33.74 15.31
C GLN A 62 -1.28 34.90 14.89
N LEU A 63 -1.08 35.12 13.59
CA LEU A 63 -0.32 36.27 13.08
C LEU A 63 -1.01 37.60 13.39
N LYS A 64 -2.33 37.69 13.16
CA LYS A 64 -3.15 38.89 13.46
C LYS A 64 -3.20 39.24 14.94
N LEU A 65 -3.08 38.24 15.81
CA LEU A 65 -3.02 38.42 17.27
C LEU A 65 -1.66 38.96 17.76
N GLY A 66 -0.73 39.29 16.85
CA GLY A 66 0.56 39.89 17.20
C GLY A 66 1.55 38.91 17.83
N ARG A 67 1.34 37.60 17.67
CA ARG A 67 2.35 36.61 18.09
C ARG A 67 3.61 36.78 17.27
N ALA A 68 4.76 36.59 17.91
CA ALA A 68 6.03 36.53 17.21
C ALA A 68 5.96 35.48 16.11
N VAL A 69 6.50 35.79 14.93
CA VAL A 69 6.47 34.90 13.77
C VAL A 69 7.05 33.52 14.15
N SER A 70 8.07 33.49 15.02
CA SER A 70 8.74 32.30 15.58
C SER A 70 7.85 31.36 16.41
N GLN A 71 6.73 31.85 16.89
CA GLN A 71 5.78 31.07 17.71
C GLN A 71 4.55 30.62 16.95
N LEU A 72 4.45 30.96 15.66
CA LEU A 72 3.36 30.50 14.82
C LEU A 72 3.48 28.99 14.66
N SER A 73 2.34 28.28 14.76
CA SER A 73 2.33 26.86 14.45
C SER A 73 1.02 26.50 13.76
N ALA A 74 1.15 25.72 12.68
CA ALA A 74 0.00 25.17 11.99
C ALA A 74 -0.50 23.93 12.73
N ARG A 75 -1.73 24.01 13.25
CA ARG A 75 -2.38 22.88 13.93
C ARG A 75 -2.91 21.88 12.89
N THR A 76 -2.02 21.11 12.29
CA THR A 76 -2.36 20.06 11.32
C THR A 76 -1.89 18.68 11.78
N GLY A 77 -2.62 17.64 11.38
CA GLY A 77 -2.21 16.23 11.55
C GLY A 77 -1.19 15.77 10.50
N SER A 78 -0.99 16.53 9.43
CA SER A 78 -0.01 16.22 8.39
C SER A 78 1.40 16.67 8.80
N TRP A 79 2.36 15.74 8.77
CA TRP A 79 3.78 16.09 8.96
C TRP A 79 4.28 17.04 7.87
N LEU A 80 3.93 16.79 6.60
CA LEU A 80 4.30 17.65 5.47
C LEU A 80 3.70 19.05 5.61
N GLY A 81 2.43 19.14 6.03
CA GLY A 81 1.79 20.42 6.32
C GLY A 81 2.53 21.21 7.39
N ARG A 82 2.89 20.58 8.52
CA ARG A 82 3.69 21.23 9.57
C ARG A 82 5.02 21.74 9.03
N PHE A 83 5.72 20.92 8.24
CA PHE A 83 6.99 21.28 7.64
C PHE A 83 6.88 22.48 6.68
N VAL A 84 5.87 22.51 5.80
CA VAL A 84 5.66 23.62 4.85
C VAL A 84 5.31 24.91 5.59
N PHE A 85 4.39 24.88 6.56
CA PHE A 85 4.04 26.07 7.33
C PHE A 85 5.21 26.59 8.17
N PHE A 86 5.99 25.69 8.78
CA PHE A 86 7.22 26.03 9.48
C PHE A 86 8.27 26.65 8.53
N SER A 87 8.41 26.11 7.31
CA SER A 87 9.34 26.65 6.32
C SER A 87 8.91 28.05 5.87
N VAL A 88 7.62 28.26 5.60
CA VAL A 88 7.08 29.58 5.24
C VAL A 88 7.27 30.59 6.37
N GLN A 89 7.12 30.16 7.61
CA GLN A 89 7.36 30.97 8.79
C GLN A 89 8.85 31.36 8.92
N ALA A 90 9.76 30.40 8.80
CA ALA A 90 11.21 30.67 8.84
C ALA A 90 11.64 31.61 7.71
N LEU A 91 11.04 31.45 6.53
CA LEU A 91 11.22 32.38 5.41
C LEU A 91 10.67 33.77 5.75
N ALA A 92 9.49 33.88 6.35
CA ALA A 92 8.93 35.16 6.77
C ALA A 92 9.79 35.89 7.82
N GLU A 93 10.40 35.15 8.76
CA GLU A 93 11.35 35.71 9.75
C GLU A 93 12.63 36.23 9.11
N ALA A 94 13.13 35.58 8.06
CA ALA A 94 14.33 36.02 7.36
C ALA A 94 14.12 37.34 6.58
N GLY A 95 12.87 37.70 6.26
CA GLY A 95 12.47 38.96 5.59
C GLY A 95 12.86 39.05 4.10
N ASN A 96 14.13 38.87 3.76
CA ASN A 96 14.62 38.94 2.38
C ASN A 96 14.58 37.59 1.66
N VAL A 97 13.37 37.10 1.42
CA VAL A 97 13.17 35.83 0.72
C VAL A 97 13.09 36.04 -0.80
N THR A 98 13.94 35.38 -1.56
CA THR A 98 13.84 35.38 -3.01
C THR A 98 12.69 34.48 -3.47
N PRO A 99 11.95 34.84 -4.55
CA PRO A 99 10.91 33.97 -5.11
C PRO A 99 11.42 32.57 -5.46
N ALA A 100 12.71 32.45 -5.79
CA ALA A 100 13.36 31.18 -6.10
C ALA A 100 13.31 30.16 -4.94
N LEU A 101 13.43 30.62 -3.69
CA LEU A 101 13.35 29.73 -2.52
C LEU A 101 11.94 29.17 -2.32
N LEU A 102 10.90 29.97 -2.58
CA LEU A 102 9.52 29.48 -2.53
C LEU A 102 9.24 28.49 -3.69
N GLU A 103 9.78 28.74 -4.87
CA GLU A 103 9.69 27.82 -6.00
C GLU A 103 10.38 26.48 -5.70
N GLN A 104 11.52 26.50 -5.01
CA GLN A 104 12.20 25.29 -4.54
C GLN A 104 11.37 24.55 -3.49
N LEU A 105 10.73 25.26 -2.56
CA LEU A 105 9.82 24.66 -1.58
C LEU A 105 8.59 24.05 -2.26
N HIS A 106 8.06 24.71 -3.29
CA HIS A 106 6.96 24.20 -4.12
C HIS A 106 7.38 22.90 -4.80
N GLU A 107 8.52 22.89 -5.49
CA GLU A 107 9.03 21.71 -6.19
C GLU A 107 9.31 20.54 -5.25
N PHE A 108 9.91 20.81 -4.07
CA PHE A 108 10.11 19.80 -3.04
C PHE A 108 8.77 19.19 -2.58
N THR A 109 7.79 20.04 -2.27
CA THR A 109 6.47 19.62 -1.79
C THR A 109 5.73 18.81 -2.85
N TYR A 110 5.77 19.27 -4.11
CA TYR A 110 5.19 18.57 -5.25
C TYR A 110 5.83 17.20 -5.46
N ARG A 111 7.16 17.11 -5.51
CA ARG A 111 7.89 15.84 -5.65
C ARG A 111 7.62 14.89 -4.51
N PHE A 112 7.52 15.38 -3.29
CA PHE A 112 7.21 14.55 -2.12
C PHE A 112 5.82 13.93 -2.23
N ILE A 113 4.81 14.72 -2.61
CA ILE A 113 3.43 14.23 -2.81
C ILE A 113 3.37 13.26 -3.97
N ASP A 114 4.04 13.56 -5.09
CA ASP A 114 4.08 12.67 -6.25
C ASP A 114 4.79 11.35 -5.92
N ALA A 115 5.92 11.40 -5.21
CA ALA A 115 6.62 10.20 -4.72
C ALA A 115 5.73 9.38 -3.78
N LYS A 116 5.02 10.01 -2.84
CA LYS A 116 4.06 9.34 -1.96
C LYS A 116 2.94 8.67 -2.77
N LYS A 117 2.39 9.35 -3.78
CA LYS A 117 1.34 8.82 -4.65
C LYS A 117 1.84 7.65 -5.50
N ARG A 118 3.03 7.75 -6.07
CA ARG A 118 3.69 6.67 -6.83
C ARG A 118 3.94 5.46 -5.96
N THR A 119 4.55 5.63 -4.78
CA THR A 119 4.78 4.53 -3.83
C THR A 119 3.47 3.85 -3.46
N LYS A 120 2.41 4.63 -3.17
CA LYS A 120 1.09 4.06 -2.88
C LYS A 120 0.52 3.26 -4.07
N SER A 121 0.65 3.77 -5.30
CA SER A 121 0.20 3.07 -6.51
C SER A 121 0.99 1.78 -6.75
N THR A 122 2.31 1.81 -6.59
CA THR A 122 3.18 0.65 -6.73
C THR A 122 2.85 -0.41 -5.67
N MET A 123 2.67 0.00 -4.41
CA MET A 123 2.27 -0.89 -3.32
C MET A 123 0.89 -1.51 -3.55
N ASN A 124 -0.05 -0.78 -4.15
CA ASN A 124 -1.35 -1.34 -4.53
C ASN A 124 -1.23 -2.45 -5.59
N THR A 125 -0.24 -2.36 -6.48
CA THR A 125 0.04 -3.43 -7.46
C THR A 125 0.57 -4.67 -6.75
N PHE A 126 1.47 -4.51 -5.77
CA PHE A 126 1.96 -5.62 -4.94
C PHE A 126 0.85 -6.25 -4.10
N LYS A 127 -0.14 -5.48 -3.65
CA LYS A 127 -1.33 -6.00 -2.97
C LYS A 127 -2.14 -6.97 -3.84
N ILE A 128 -2.29 -6.67 -5.13
CA ILE A 128 -2.95 -7.57 -6.10
C ILE A 128 -2.15 -8.86 -6.27
N MET A 129 -0.82 -8.77 -6.39
CA MET A 129 0.04 -9.97 -6.43
C MET A 129 -0.07 -10.80 -5.14
N GLY A 130 -0.19 -10.13 -3.98
CA GLY A 130 -0.45 -10.75 -2.69
C GLY A 130 -1.64 -11.69 -2.69
N PHE A 131 -2.76 -11.27 -3.28
CA PHE A 131 -3.96 -12.09 -3.38
C PHE A 131 -3.82 -13.30 -4.31
N LEU A 132 -2.91 -13.23 -5.29
CA LEU A 132 -2.65 -14.33 -6.23
C LEU A 132 -1.69 -15.38 -5.66
N LEU A 133 -0.89 -15.06 -4.64
CA LEU A 133 0.11 -15.99 -4.08
C LEU A 133 -0.49 -17.30 -3.53
N PRO A 134 -1.58 -17.30 -2.74
CA PRO A 134 -2.18 -18.55 -2.26
C PRO A 134 -2.74 -19.42 -3.39
N LEU A 135 -3.25 -18.78 -4.44
CA LEU A 135 -3.75 -19.48 -5.63
C LEU A 135 -2.60 -20.13 -6.43
N MET A 136 -1.49 -19.42 -6.61
CA MET A 136 -0.29 -19.95 -7.24
C MET A 136 0.31 -21.13 -6.45
N LEU A 137 0.40 -21.01 -5.12
CA LEU A 137 0.90 -22.08 -4.25
C LEU A 137 0.03 -23.34 -4.31
N SER A 138 -1.29 -23.18 -4.44
CA SER A 138 -2.18 -24.33 -4.62
C SER A 138 -2.04 -24.98 -5.99
N PHE A 139 -1.86 -24.18 -7.04
CA PHE A 139 -1.64 -24.69 -8.39
C PHE A 139 -0.32 -25.47 -8.52
N THR A 140 0.77 -24.97 -7.91
CA THR A 140 2.06 -25.69 -7.88
C THR A 140 1.96 -26.98 -7.06
N MET A 141 1.19 -26.98 -5.97
CA MET A 141 0.91 -28.20 -5.21
C MET A 141 0.14 -29.24 -6.04
N LEU A 142 -0.90 -28.81 -6.77
CA LEU A 142 -1.69 -29.70 -7.63
C LEU A 142 -0.83 -30.35 -8.72
N THR A 143 -0.02 -29.54 -9.41
CA THR A 143 0.90 -30.03 -10.45
C THR A 143 1.95 -30.98 -9.89
N ALA A 144 2.50 -30.70 -8.69
CA ALA A 144 3.42 -31.62 -8.02
C ALA A 144 2.77 -32.98 -7.70
N ILE A 145 1.52 -33.00 -7.24
CA ILE A 145 0.78 -34.25 -6.98
C ILE A 145 0.53 -35.05 -8.26
N ILE A 146 0.15 -34.38 -9.36
CA ILE A 146 -0.09 -35.03 -10.65
C ILE A 146 1.21 -35.63 -11.22
N MET A 147 2.33 -34.90 -11.14
CA MET A 147 3.63 -35.40 -11.60
C MET A 147 4.11 -36.59 -10.76
N LEU A 148 3.99 -36.50 -9.44
CA LEU A 148 4.44 -37.57 -8.55
C LEU A 148 3.60 -38.85 -8.71
N SER A 149 2.29 -38.70 -8.88
CA SER A 149 1.39 -39.84 -9.17
C SER A 149 1.68 -40.46 -10.55
N SER A 150 1.92 -39.66 -11.58
CA SER A 150 2.32 -40.15 -12.91
C SER A 150 3.65 -40.90 -12.88
N PHE A 151 4.63 -40.41 -12.11
CA PHE A 151 5.91 -41.07 -11.94
C PHE A 151 5.76 -42.42 -11.21
N SER A 152 4.90 -42.50 -10.19
CA SER A 152 4.59 -43.76 -9.51
C SER A 152 3.87 -44.78 -10.40
N ALA A 153 3.01 -44.31 -11.32
CA ALA A 153 2.32 -45.16 -12.29
C ALA A 153 3.27 -45.71 -13.37
N GLY A 154 4.25 -44.92 -13.81
CA GLY A 154 5.26 -45.34 -14.78
C GLY A 154 6.17 -46.49 -14.28
N PHE A 155 6.35 -46.63 -12.97
CA PHE A 155 7.05 -47.77 -12.34
C PHE A 155 6.10 -48.87 -11.84
N GLY A 156 4.80 -48.58 -11.66
CA GLY A 156 3.78 -49.54 -11.23
C GLY A 156 3.33 -50.52 -12.33
N GLY A 157 3.90 -50.42 -13.53
CA GLY A 157 3.51 -51.17 -14.73
C GLY A 157 4.39 -52.36 -15.12
N ILE A 158 5.41 -52.75 -14.34
CA ILE A 158 6.03 -54.07 -14.52
C ILE A 158 5.22 -55.10 -13.73
N THR A 159 3.98 -55.32 -14.17
CA THR A 159 3.29 -56.58 -13.85
C THR A 159 3.69 -57.54 -14.96
N ALA A 160 4.87 -58.16 -14.80
CA ALA A 160 5.31 -59.23 -15.67
C ALA A 160 4.23 -60.32 -15.65
N THR A 161 3.61 -60.54 -16.81
CA THR A 161 2.79 -61.71 -17.07
C THR A 161 3.71 -62.92 -16.97
N GLY A 162 3.71 -63.58 -15.81
CA GLY A 162 4.41 -64.84 -15.60
C GLY A 162 5.66 -64.73 -14.74
N GLY A 163 5.57 -65.29 -13.54
CA GLY A 163 6.71 -65.85 -12.81
C GLY A 163 7.51 -64.85 -11.95
N ILE A 164 7.61 -65.22 -10.68
CA ILE A 164 8.55 -64.72 -9.66
C ILE A 164 8.07 -63.46 -8.90
N GLN A 165 7.51 -63.72 -7.72
CA GLN A 165 7.46 -62.79 -6.59
C GLN A 165 8.90 -62.50 -6.10
N THR A 166 9.64 -61.64 -6.80
CA THR A 166 10.76 -60.93 -6.17
C THR A 166 10.21 -59.65 -5.59
N GLY A 167 10.44 -59.40 -4.30
CA GLY A 167 9.98 -58.22 -3.55
C GLY A 167 10.35 -56.91 -4.24
N GLY A 168 9.51 -56.49 -5.18
CA GLY A 168 9.63 -55.24 -5.89
C GLY A 168 9.47 -54.12 -4.88
N PHE A 169 10.52 -53.32 -4.75
CA PHE A 169 10.50 -52.07 -3.99
C PHE A 169 9.53 -51.11 -4.71
N GLY A 170 8.23 -51.29 -4.46
CA GLY A 170 7.19 -50.41 -4.94
C GLY A 170 7.30 -49.08 -4.20
N PHE A 171 8.00 -48.12 -4.79
CA PHE A 171 7.95 -46.74 -4.34
C PHE A 171 6.53 -46.20 -4.61
N SER A 172 5.63 -46.40 -3.64
CA SER A 172 4.35 -45.70 -3.60
C SER A 172 4.62 -44.24 -3.19
N LEU A 173 5.05 -43.42 -4.15
CA LEU A 173 5.15 -41.97 -4.01
C LEU A 173 3.75 -41.34 -4.07
N LYS A 174 2.84 -41.83 -3.22
CA LYS A 174 1.56 -41.17 -2.98
C LYS A 174 1.75 -40.31 -1.74
N ILE A 175 1.42 -39.03 -1.86
CA ILE A 175 1.36 -38.15 -0.69
C ILE A 175 0.35 -38.76 0.28
N THR A 176 0.81 -39.15 1.48
CA THR A 176 -0.07 -39.68 2.53
C THR A 176 -1.06 -38.60 2.95
N GLN A 177 -2.29 -38.98 3.31
CA GLN A 177 -3.35 -38.05 3.71
C GLN A 177 -2.91 -37.07 4.82
N LEU A 178 -2.02 -37.51 5.72
CA LEU A 178 -1.40 -36.67 6.75
C LEU A 178 -0.47 -35.58 6.16
N GLN A 179 0.35 -35.93 5.17
CA GLN A 179 1.27 -34.98 4.51
C GLN A 179 0.49 -33.93 3.72
N GLN A 180 -0.63 -34.31 3.10
CA GLN A 180 -1.50 -33.38 2.39
C GLN A 180 -2.15 -32.36 3.33
N GLN A 181 -2.62 -32.77 4.51
CA GLN A 181 -3.17 -31.87 5.52
C GLN A 181 -2.12 -30.87 6.04
N MET A 182 -0.88 -31.31 6.27
CA MET A 182 0.22 -30.45 6.70
C MET A 182 0.53 -29.35 5.67
N ILE A 183 0.48 -29.68 4.37
CA ILE A 183 0.70 -28.69 3.31
C ILE A 183 -0.44 -27.67 3.26
N PHE A 184 -1.70 -28.06 3.46
CA PHE A 184 -2.81 -27.10 3.51
C PHE A 184 -2.71 -26.14 4.68
N VAL A 185 -2.35 -26.63 5.87
CA VAL A 185 -2.10 -25.77 7.03
C VAL A 185 -0.95 -24.80 6.74
N PHE A 186 0.11 -25.27 6.08
CA PHE A 186 1.24 -24.43 5.68
C PHE A 186 0.84 -23.34 4.66
N ILE A 187 -0.01 -23.66 3.68
CA ILE A 187 -0.52 -22.68 2.70
C ILE A 187 -1.33 -21.59 3.40
N VAL A 188 -2.22 -21.97 4.33
CA VAL A 188 -3.04 -21.00 5.08
C VAL A 188 -2.15 -20.11 5.97
N LEU A 189 -1.20 -20.71 6.70
CA LEU A 189 -0.25 -19.98 7.54
C LEU A 189 0.60 -19.01 6.71
N SER A 190 1.14 -19.47 5.58
CA SER A 190 1.95 -18.64 4.67
C SER A 190 1.13 -17.50 4.10
N SER A 191 -0.10 -17.76 3.67
CA SER A 191 -1.03 -16.73 3.17
C SER A 191 -1.34 -15.66 4.23
N PHE A 192 -1.48 -16.05 5.49
CA PHE A 192 -1.71 -15.10 6.59
C PHE A 192 -0.50 -14.19 6.80
N VAL A 193 0.71 -14.77 6.87
CA VAL A 193 1.96 -14.00 7.06
C VAL A 193 2.20 -13.05 5.89
N VAL A 194 2.02 -13.52 4.65
CA VAL A 194 2.15 -12.70 3.44
C VAL A 194 1.13 -11.55 3.44
N GLY A 195 -0.12 -11.82 3.82
CA GLY A 195 -1.14 -10.79 3.97
C GLY A 195 -0.74 -9.70 4.97
N LEU A 196 -0.20 -10.08 6.13
CA LEU A 196 0.29 -9.12 7.13
C LEU A 196 1.48 -8.28 6.64
N VAL A 197 2.41 -8.89 5.90
CA VAL A 197 3.56 -8.16 5.32
C VAL A 197 3.08 -7.12 4.32
N ILE A 198 2.08 -7.47 3.50
CA ILE A 198 1.49 -6.56 2.51
C ILE A 198 0.69 -5.44 3.20
N ASP A 199 -0.10 -5.75 4.23
CA ASP A 199 -0.80 -4.74 5.03
C ASP A 199 0.19 -3.73 5.63
N LYS A 200 1.30 -4.20 6.19
CA LYS A 200 2.37 -3.34 6.69
C LYS A 200 3.00 -2.48 5.59
N ALA A 201 3.22 -3.06 4.41
CA ALA A 201 3.85 -2.36 3.28
C ALA A 201 2.94 -1.30 2.64
N VAL A 202 1.64 -1.58 2.54
CA VAL A 202 0.66 -0.73 1.85
C VAL A 202 0.13 0.37 2.76
N GLU A 203 -0.19 0.04 4.01
CA GLU A 203 -0.89 0.94 4.93
C GLU A 203 0.03 1.50 6.03
N GLY A 204 1.29 1.07 6.06
CA GLY A 204 2.28 1.48 7.06
C GLY A 204 1.95 0.98 8.47
N THR A 205 0.87 0.21 8.63
CA THR A 205 0.35 -0.25 9.92
C THR A 205 -0.13 -1.69 9.78
N ILE A 206 0.27 -2.56 10.72
CA ILE A 206 -0.09 -3.99 10.74
C ILE A 206 -1.56 -4.19 11.15
N LEU A 207 -2.17 -3.19 11.80
CA LEU A 207 -3.54 -3.23 12.34
C LEU A 207 -4.64 -3.10 11.30
N SER A 208 -4.32 -2.74 10.05
CA SER A 208 -5.29 -2.85 8.98
C SER A 208 -5.34 -4.28 8.50
N THR A 209 -6.14 -5.11 9.15
CA THR A 209 -6.21 -6.55 8.86
C THR A 209 -7.04 -6.86 7.61
N THR A 210 -7.35 -5.86 6.77
CA THR A 210 -8.32 -6.05 5.67
C THR A 210 -7.76 -6.91 4.54
N THR A 211 -6.46 -6.82 4.25
CA THR A 211 -5.86 -7.66 3.19
C THR A 211 -5.41 -9.02 3.71
N ALA A 212 -4.93 -9.09 4.95
CA ALA A 212 -4.67 -10.36 5.62
C ALA A 212 -5.95 -11.21 5.72
N LEU A 213 -7.09 -10.63 6.09
CA LEU A 213 -8.35 -11.36 6.20
C LEU A 213 -8.84 -11.87 4.84
N SER A 214 -8.73 -11.06 3.79
CA SER A 214 -9.12 -11.48 2.44
C SER A 214 -8.17 -12.51 1.83
N ALA A 215 -6.85 -12.42 2.09
CA ALA A 215 -5.89 -13.45 1.70
C ALA A 215 -6.19 -14.80 2.39
N VAL A 216 -6.48 -14.79 3.70
CA VAL A 216 -6.90 -16.00 4.43
C VAL A 216 -8.20 -16.55 3.87
N ALA A 217 -9.22 -15.72 3.62
CA ALA A 217 -10.46 -16.18 3.02
C ALA A 217 -10.24 -16.85 1.65
N ILE A 218 -9.40 -16.28 0.79
CA ILE A 218 -9.04 -16.88 -0.51
C ILE A 218 -8.33 -18.22 -0.29
N SER A 219 -7.37 -18.31 0.63
CA SER A 219 -6.68 -19.58 0.91
C SER A 219 -7.63 -20.67 1.41
N LEU A 220 -8.62 -20.34 2.25
CA LEU A 220 -9.64 -21.28 2.70
C LEU A 220 -10.53 -21.77 1.55
N VAL A 221 -10.96 -20.86 0.66
CA VAL A 221 -11.72 -21.21 -0.55
C VAL A 221 -10.91 -22.14 -1.44
N VAL A 222 -9.62 -21.86 -1.63
CA VAL A 222 -8.72 -22.68 -2.44
C VAL A 222 -8.54 -24.07 -1.84
N VAL A 223 -8.35 -24.19 -0.53
CA VAL A 223 -8.27 -25.49 0.17
C VAL A 223 -9.60 -26.26 0.05
N ALA A 224 -10.74 -25.58 0.18
CA ALA A 224 -12.06 -26.20 0.05
C ALA A 224 -12.36 -26.68 -1.38
N MET A 225 -11.83 -25.98 -2.40
CA MET A 225 -11.99 -26.35 -3.82
C MET A 225 -10.97 -27.39 -4.29
N PHE A 226 -9.91 -27.63 -3.53
CA PHE A 226 -8.87 -28.61 -3.86
C PHE A 226 -9.38 -30.02 -4.23
N PRO A 227 -10.35 -30.65 -3.52
CA PRO A 227 -10.86 -31.97 -3.92
C PRO A 227 -11.54 -31.97 -5.28
N VAL A 228 -12.23 -30.87 -5.64
CA VAL A 228 -12.90 -30.69 -6.95
C VAL A 228 -11.86 -30.52 -8.05
N PHE A 229 -10.82 -29.72 -7.81
CA PHE A 229 -9.72 -29.56 -8.75
C PHE A 229 -8.96 -30.87 -8.99
N ARG A 230 -8.79 -31.70 -7.96
CA ARG A 230 -8.18 -33.03 -8.11
C ARG A 230 -9.03 -33.96 -8.99
N THR A 231 -10.36 -33.96 -8.83
CA THR A 231 -11.26 -34.81 -9.64
C THR A 231 -11.35 -34.33 -11.09
N PHE A 232 -11.32 -33.01 -11.32
CA PHE A 232 -11.23 -32.47 -12.66
C PHE A 232 -9.88 -32.79 -13.33
N ALA A 233 -8.78 -32.67 -12.59
CA ALA A 233 -7.46 -33.02 -13.12
C ALA A 233 -7.31 -34.52 -13.42
N SER A 234 -7.83 -35.40 -12.56
CA SER A 234 -7.80 -36.85 -12.80
C SER A 234 -8.65 -37.25 -14.01
N SER A 235 -9.83 -36.62 -14.20
CA SER A 235 -10.68 -36.85 -15.37
C SER A 235 -10.13 -36.25 -16.67
N ALA A 236 -9.45 -35.10 -16.62
CA ALA A 236 -8.86 -34.46 -17.80
C ALA A 236 -7.55 -35.11 -18.26
N PHE A 237 -6.74 -35.64 -17.34
CA PHE A 237 -5.43 -36.24 -17.65
C PHE A 237 -5.42 -37.77 -17.65
N GLY A 238 -6.58 -38.43 -17.45
CA GLY A 238 -6.69 -39.89 -17.55
C GLY A 238 -5.84 -40.65 -16.53
N LEU A 239 -5.58 -40.05 -15.36
CA LEU A 239 -4.86 -40.66 -14.25
C LEU A 239 -5.89 -41.14 -13.19
N PRO A 240 -5.66 -42.30 -12.54
CA PRO A 240 -6.55 -42.80 -11.49
C PRO A 240 -6.62 -41.88 -10.25
#